data_AF-A0A534CEN1-F1
#
_entry.id   AF-A0A534CEN1-F1
#
_cell.length_a   1.000
_cell.length_b   1.000
_cell.length_c   1.000
_cell.angle_alpha   90.00
_cell.angle_beta   90.00
_cell.angle_gamma   90.00
#
_symmetry.space_group_name_H-M   'P 1'
#
loop_
_entity.id
_entity.type
_entity.pdbx_description
1 polymer ?
#
loop_
_entity_poly.entity_id
_entity_poly.type
_entity_poly.pdbx_seq_one_letter_code
_entity_poly.pdbx_strand_id
1 'polypeptide(L)'
;MPVKCKAGTAPIDYELNSWRDLERWFAAHLELQKRYQMTRGCPFGTLGNEVSADDELVRQDVSLIFEVVRNKLAAFFLKEKARGRLARRADTRRMADFCLATLQGAMLMGKVQRSSQPVEAAAREAVAHVKSYLVKSHP
;
A
#
# COMPACT_ATOMS: atom_id res chain seq x y z
N MET A 1 -25.17 3.99 -21.33
CA MET A 1 -25.76 3.67 -20.00
C MET A 1 -24.81 4.18 -18.93
N PRO A 2 -25.22 5.06 -18.00
CA PRO A 2 -24.32 5.55 -16.97
C PRO A 2 -24.01 4.43 -15.97
N VAL A 3 -22.73 4.10 -15.82
CA VAL A 3 -22.26 3.17 -14.80
C VAL A 3 -22.53 3.80 -13.43
N LYS A 4 -23.50 3.26 -12.70
CA LYS A 4 -23.72 3.61 -11.30
C LYS A 4 -22.59 3.01 -10.46
N CYS A 5 -21.55 3.78 -10.19
CA CYS A 5 -20.57 3.44 -9.16
C CYS A 5 -21.28 3.45 -7.80
N LYS A 6 -21.50 2.27 -7.20
CA LYS A 6 -21.97 2.17 -5.82
C LYS A 6 -20.91 2.78 -4.90
N ALA A 7 -21.31 3.66 -4.00
CA ALA A 7 -20.44 4.13 -2.94
C ALA A 7 -20.10 2.97 -1.97
N GLY A 8 -18.82 2.81 -1.64
CA GLY A 8 -18.38 2.19 -0.38
C GLY A 8 -18.29 0.65 -0.28
N THR A 9 -18.04 -0.10 -1.36
CA THR A 9 -17.78 -1.56 -1.27
C THR A 9 -16.35 -1.96 -1.67
N ALA A 10 -15.42 -1.00 -1.77
CA ALA A 10 -14.03 -1.34 -2.08
C ALA A 10 -13.47 -2.22 -0.95
N PRO A 11 -12.91 -3.41 -1.26
CA PRO A 11 -12.42 -4.34 -0.23
C PRO A 11 -11.20 -3.81 0.55
N ILE A 12 -10.64 -2.68 0.11
CA ILE A 12 -9.48 -2.02 0.71
C ILE A 12 -9.93 -0.64 1.16
N ASP A 13 -9.82 -0.39 2.46
CA ASP A 13 -9.96 0.93 3.05
C ASP A 13 -8.63 1.68 2.96
N TYR A 14 -8.66 2.92 2.46
CA TYR A 14 -7.49 3.78 2.33
C TYR A 14 -7.49 4.92 3.36
N GLU A 15 -8.46 4.95 4.28
CA GLU A 15 -8.47 5.89 5.41
C GLU A 15 -7.57 5.39 6.55
N LEU A 16 -6.37 5.98 6.64
CA LEU A 16 -5.33 5.59 7.59
C LEU A 16 -5.29 6.58 8.77
N ASN A 17 -5.92 6.22 9.88
CA ASN A 17 -6.00 7.07 11.08
C ASN A 17 -5.22 6.51 12.27
N SER A 18 -4.77 5.27 12.20
CA SER A 18 -4.02 4.56 13.23
C SER A 18 -3.04 3.54 12.64
N TRP A 19 -2.08 3.10 13.44
CA TRP A 19 -1.17 2.00 13.08
C TRP A 19 -1.89 0.70 12.77
N ARG A 20 -3.03 0.45 13.42
CA ARG A 20 -3.89 -0.70 13.16
C ARG A 20 -4.57 -0.59 11.78
N ASP A 21 -4.87 0.62 11.32
CA ASP A 21 -5.39 0.83 9.96
C ASP A 21 -4.32 0.53 8.91
N LEU A 22 -3.06 0.88 9.17
CA LEU A 22 -1.95 0.51 8.29
C LEU A 22 -1.78 -1.01 8.20
N GLU A 23 -1.83 -1.73 9.32
CA GLU A 23 -1.78 -3.20 9.33
C GLU A 23 -2.96 -3.81 8.56
N ARG A 24 -4.18 -3.27 8.77
CA ARG A 24 -5.37 -3.68 8.02
C ARG A 24 -5.24 -3.40 6.54
N TRP A 25 -4.62 -2.29 6.15
CA TRP A 25 -4.40 -1.94 4.75
C TRP A 25 -3.51 -2.97 4.05
N PHE A 26 -2.41 -3.40 4.67
CA PHE A 26 -1.60 -4.51 4.14
C PHE A 26 -2.39 -5.83 4.09
N ALA A 27 -3.10 -6.16 5.18
CA ALA A 27 -3.89 -7.39 5.26
C ALA A 27 -5.00 -7.43 4.19
N ALA A 28 -5.67 -6.30 3.93
CA ALA A 28 -6.76 -6.22 2.94
C ALA A 28 -6.27 -6.58 1.53
N HIS A 29 -5.05 -6.17 1.15
CA HIS A 29 -4.47 -6.54 -0.14
C HIS A 29 -4.11 -8.02 -0.21
N LEU A 30 -3.55 -8.58 0.87
CA LEU A 30 -3.29 -10.01 0.97
C LEU A 30 -4.58 -10.83 0.86
N GLU A 31 -5.61 -10.46 1.60
CA GLU A 31 -6.90 -11.15 1.58
C GLU A 31 -7.58 -11.04 0.22
N LEU A 32 -7.45 -9.89 -0.45
CA LEU A 32 -7.88 -9.76 -1.84
C LEU A 32 -7.15 -10.75 -2.76
N GLN A 33 -5.85 -10.93 -2.57
CA GLN A 33 -5.07 -11.89 -3.36
C GLN A 33 -5.47 -13.34 -3.08
N LYS A 34 -5.70 -13.69 -1.81
CA LYS A 34 -6.17 -15.01 -1.38
C LYS A 34 -7.55 -15.34 -1.95
N ARG A 35 -8.47 -14.38 -2.03
CA ARG A 35 -9.79 -14.56 -2.68
C ARG A 35 -9.68 -15.01 -4.14
N TYR A 36 -8.59 -14.64 -4.82
CA TYR A 36 -8.29 -15.08 -6.17
C TYR A 36 -7.25 -16.21 -6.22
N GLN A 37 -7.13 -17.00 -5.14
CA GLN A 37 -6.22 -18.15 -5.05
C GLN A 37 -4.77 -17.81 -5.44
N MET A 38 -4.32 -16.60 -5.07
CA MET A 38 -2.98 -16.10 -5.40
C MET A 38 -2.70 -16.02 -6.91
N THR A 39 -3.73 -15.95 -7.76
CA THR A 39 -3.55 -15.91 -9.23
C THR A 39 -3.49 -14.49 -9.80
N ARG A 40 -3.88 -13.48 -9.00
CA ARG A 40 -3.93 -12.07 -9.38
C ARG A 40 -2.98 -11.25 -8.53
N GLY A 41 -2.50 -10.13 -9.06
CA GLY A 41 -1.76 -9.10 -8.30
C GLY A 41 -2.61 -7.86 -8.08
N CYS A 42 -1.98 -6.72 -7.82
CA CYS A 42 -2.68 -5.43 -7.92
C CYS A 42 -3.15 -5.21 -9.37
N PRO A 43 -4.42 -4.86 -9.62
CA PRO A 43 -4.90 -4.58 -10.98
C PRO A 43 -4.12 -3.43 -11.63
N PHE A 44 -3.86 -2.34 -10.90
CA PHE A 44 -3.11 -1.19 -11.42
C PHE A 44 -1.62 -1.49 -11.62
N GLY A 45 -1.01 -2.29 -10.74
CA GLY A 45 0.36 -2.76 -10.93
C GLY A 45 0.49 -3.75 -12.10
N THR A 46 -0.55 -4.55 -12.37
CA THR A 46 -0.58 -5.41 -13.57
C THR A 46 -0.67 -4.56 -14.83
N LEU A 47 -1.61 -3.60 -14.86
CA LEU A 47 -1.75 -2.67 -15.97
C LEU A 47 -0.45 -1.89 -16.23
N GLY A 48 0.20 -1.38 -15.18
CA GLY A 48 1.47 -0.67 -15.28
C GLY A 48 2.63 -1.51 -15.83
N ASN A 49 2.59 -2.85 -15.72
CA ASN A 49 3.58 -3.74 -16.33
C ASN A 49 3.28 -4.04 -17.82
N GLU A 50 2.05 -3.81 -18.27
CA GLU A 50 1.61 -4.02 -19.65
C GLU A 50 1.69 -2.74 -20.49
N VAL A 51 1.86 -1.58 -19.86
CA VAL A 51 2.07 -0.27 -20.51
C VAL A 51 3.30 -0.32 -21.43
N SER A 52 3.10 -0.01 -22.70
CA SER A 52 4.16 0.20 -23.67
C SER A 52 4.61 1.67 -23.73
N ALA A 53 5.64 1.97 -24.53
CA ALA A 53 6.11 3.35 -24.74
C ALA A 53 5.03 4.26 -25.36
N ASP A 54 4.07 3.69 -26.08
CA ASP A 54 3.01 4.43 -26.77
C ASP A 54 1.78 4.69 -25.86
N ASP A 55 1.71 4.04 -24.69
CA ASP A 55 0.57 4.10 -23.77
C ASP A 55 0.70 5.21 -22.70
N GLU A 56 1.14 6.40 -23.10
CA GLU A 56 1.51 7.47 -22.15
C GLU A 56 0.34 7.91 -21.25
N LEU A 57 -0.89 7.95 -21.78
CA LEU A 57 -2.08 8.28 -20.96
C LEU A 57 -2.34 7.22 -19.89
N VAL A 58 -2.21 5.94 -20.24
CA VAL A 58 -2.39 4.83 -19.28
C VAL A 58 -1.30 4.87 -18.22
N ARG A 59 -0.05 5.15 -18.61
CA ARG A 59 1.08 5.34 -17.69
C ARG A 59 0.78 6.46 -16.68
N GLN A 60 0.26 7.60 -17.15
CA GLN A 60 -0.08 8.74 -16.31
C GLN A 60 -1.22 8.41 -15.33
N ASP A 61 -2.26 7.73 -15.79
CA ASP A 61 -3.39 7.31 -14.94
C ASP A 61 -2.95 6.34 -13.84
N VAL A 62 -2.14 5.32 -14.18
CA VAL A 62 -1.59 4.38 -13.19
C VAL A 62 -0.69 5.11 -12.20
N SER A 63 0.14 6.04 -12.68
CA SER A 63 1.00 6.88 -11.83
C SER A 63 0.16 7.71 -10.85
N LEU A 64 -0.92 8.33 -11.31
CA LEU A 64 -1.81 9.13 -10.47
C LEU A 64 -2.49 8.28 -9.39
N ILE A 65 -2.89 7.05 -9.73
CA ILE A 65 -3.50 6.13 -8.75
C ILE A 65 -2.49 5.78 -7.64
N PHE A 66 -1.26 5.43 -8.01
CA PHE A 66 -0.20 5.19 -7.02
C PHE A 66 0.13 6.43 -6.21
N GLU A 67 0.10 7.61 -6.83
CA GLU A 67 0.29 8.87 -6.12
C GLU A 67 -0.81 9.11 -5.06
N VAL A 68 -2.07 8.85 -5.37
CA VAL A 68 -3.18 8.98 -4.42
C VAL A 68 -2.97 8.07 -3.21
N VAL A 69 -2.59 6.81 -3.42
CA VAL A 69 -2.33 5.86 -2.34
C VAL A 69 -1.13 6.29 -1.50
N ARG A 70 -0.03 6.69 -2.16
CA ARG A 70 1.18 7.22 -1.50
C ARG A 70 0.85 8.45 -0.64
N ASN A 71 0.05 9.37 -1.14
CA ASN A 71 -0.33 10.59 -0.42
C ASN A 71 -1.15 10.28 0.84
N LYS A 72 -2.03 9.28 0.80
CA LYS A 72 -2.78 8.83 1.99
C LYS A 72 -1.86 8.22 3.06
N LEU A 73 -0.91 7.37 2.67
CA LEU A 73 0.12 6.82 3.56
C LEU A 73 1.00 7.93 4.15
N ALA A 74 1.48 8.84 3.32
CA ALA A 74 2.34 9.95 3.75
C ALA A 74 1.61 10.90 4.70
N ALA A 75 0.32 11.18 4.45
CA ALA A 75 -0.50 12.00 5.32
C ALA A 75 -0.68 11.36 6.71
N PHE A 76 -0.88 10.04 6.78
CA PHE A 76 -0.90 9.31 8.05
C PHE A 76 0.41 9.48 8.82
N PHE A 77 1.56 9.17 8.19
CA PHE A 77 2.86 9.31 8.84
C PHE A 77 3.16 10.77 9.24
N LEU A 78 2.76 11.74 8.42
CA LEU A 78 2.91 13.16 8.75
C LEU A 78 2.10 13.54 10.00
N LYS A 79 0.85 13.07 10.13
CA LYS A 79 0.05 13.26 11.34
C LYS A 79 0.73 12.65 12.57
N GLU A 80 1.26 11.43 12.46
CA GLU A 80 1.99 10.79 13.56
C GLU A 80 3.26 11.54 13.95
N LYS A 81 4.00 12.07 12.96
CA LYS A 81 5.17 12.92 13.20
C LYS A 81 4.81 14.24 13.86
N ALA A 82 3.75 14.91 13.42
CA ALA A 82 3.25 16.15 14.01
C ALA A 82 2.79 15.96 15.47
N ARG A 83 2.30 14.77 15.82
CA ARG A 83 1.95 14.37 17.19
C ARG A 83 3.17 13.98 18.04
N GLY A 84 4.40 14.12 17.53
CA GLY A 84 5.63 13.77 18.24
C GLY A 84 5.88 12.27 18.39
N ARG A 85 5.11 11.42 17.70
CA ARG A 85 5.23 9.95 17.82
C ARG A 85 6.30 9.34 16.92
N LEU A 86 6.71 10.04 15.88
CA LEU A 86 7.80 9.62 14.99
C LEU A 86 9.07 10.43 15.25
N ALA A 87 10.23 9.76 15.14
CA ALA A 87 11.54 10.37 15.30
C ALA A 87 11.74 11.50 14.27
N ARG A 88 12.53 12.53 14.62
CA ARG A 88 12.81 13.66 13.71
C ARG A 88 13.36 13.21 12.35
N ARG A 89 14.18 12.15 12.35
CA ARG A 89 14.77 11.54 11.14
C ARG A 89 13.79 10.80 10.23
N ALA A 90 12.55 10.55 10.68
CA ALA A 90 11.55 9.85 9.89
C ALA A 90 11.12 10.70 8.69
N ASP A 91 11.42 10.25 7.47
CA ASP A 91 10.94 10.86 6.24
C ASP A 91 9.61 10.20 5.85
N THR A 92 8.52 10.91 6.07
CA THR A 92 7.16 10.38 5.93
C THR A 92 6.80 10.04 4.48
N ARG A 93 7.42 10.73 3.50
CA ARG A 93 7.22 10.43 2.08
C ARG A 93 7.95 9.15 1.71
N ARG A 94 9.22 9.01 2.11
CA ARG A 94 10.00 7.77 1.87
C ARG A 94 9.38 6.56 2.55
N MET A 95 8.83 6.72 3.75
CA MET A 95 8.10 5.64 4.44
C MET A 95 6.86 5.19 3.64
N ALA A 96 6.11 6.15 3.08
CA ALA A 96 4.94 5.84 2.23
C ALA A 96 5.35 5.13 0.94
N ASP A 97 6.39 5.63 0.26
CA ASP A 97 6.95 5.00 -0.95
C ASP A 97 7.40 3.56 -0.67
N PHE A 98 8.10 3.36 0.45
CA PHE A 98 8.54 2.04 0.88
C PHE A 98 7.37 1.07 1.11
N CYS A 99 6.31 1.51 1.80
CA CYS A 99 5.12 0.66 2.02
C CYS A 99 4.45 0.27 0.70
N LEU A 100 4.24 1.23 -0.21
CA LEU A 100 3.58 0.99 -1.48
C LEU A 100 4.41 0.07 -2.38
N ALA A 101 5.71 0.36 -2.54
CA ALA A 101 6.61 -0.44 -3.36
C ALA A 101 6.76 -1.87 -2.82
N THR A 102 6.91 -2.02 -1.49
CA THR A 102 7.01 -3.34 -0.85
C THR A 102 5.75 -4.16 -1.10
N LEU A 103 4.58 -3.56 -0.96
CA LEU A 103 3.32 -4.27 -1.21
C LEU A 103 3.19 -4.70 -2.68
N GLN A 104 3.51 -3.82 -3.65
CA GLN A 104 3.45 -4.15 -5.08
C GLN A 104 4.38 -5.31 -5.43
N GLY A 105 5.63 -5.26 -4.98
CA GLY A 105 6.60 -6.34 -5.18
C GLY A 105 6.17 -7.65 -4.51
N ALA A 106 5.64 -7.56 -3.29
CA ALA A 106 5.18 -8.73 -2.56
C ALA A 106 3.99 -9.41 -3.25
N MET A 107 2.99 -8.64 -3.71
CA MET A 107 1.86 -9.19 -4.48
C MET A 107 2.34 -9.82 -5.79
N LEU A 108 3.31 -9.23 -6.48
CA LEU A 108 3.94 -9.85 -7.65
C LEU A 108 4.53 -11.22 -7.30
N MET A 109 5.36 -11.30 -6.25
CA MET A 109 5.97 -12.56 -5.81
C MET A 109 4.91 -13.59 -5.39
N GLY A 110 3.88 -13.17 -4.67
CA GLY A 110 2.77 -14.06 -4.27
C GLY A 110 2.01 -14.62 -5.47
N LYS A 111 1.83 -13.82 -6.52
CA LYS A 111 1.23 -14.26 -7.79
C LYS A 111 2.12 -15.30 -8.51
N VAL A 112 3.41 -15.01 -8.63
CA VAL A 112 4.37 -15.88 -9.32
C VAL A 112 4.51 -17.22 -8.60
N GLN A 113 4.61 -17.20 -7.27
CA GLN A 113 4.84 -18.38 -6.45
C GLN A 113 3.56 -19.13 -6.06
N ARG A 114 2.37 -18.56 -6.37
CA ARG A 114 1.06 -19.08 -5.93
C ARG A 114 0.98 -19.29 -4.42
N SER A 115 1.57 -18.36 -3.66
CA SER A 115 1.71 -18.49 -2.20
C SER A 115 1.50 -17.14 -1.52
N SER A 116 0.78 -17.14 -0.40
CA SER A 116 0.59 -15.94 0.44
C SER A 116 1.83 -15.61 1.28
N GLN A 117 2.73 -16.58 1.47
CA GLN A 117 3.90 -16.46 2.34
C GLN A 117 4.79 -15.23 2.06
N PRO A 118 5.21 -14.91 0.81
CA PRO A 118 6.01 -13.72 0.55
C PRO A 118 5.28 -12.42 0.89
N VAL A 119 3.95 -12.39 0.73
CA VAL A 119 3.13 -11.21 1.04
C VAL A 119 2.99 -11.01 2.54
N GLU A 120 2.75 -12.09 3.27
CA GLU A 120 2.67 -12.08 4.73
C GLU A 120 3.99 -11.64 5.37
N ALA A 121 5.11 -12.18 4.88
CA ALA A 121 6.44 -11.80 5.33
C ALA A 121 6.74 -10.33 5.04
N ALA A 122 6.54 -9.88 3.79
CA ALA A 122 6.80 -8.51 3.40
C ALA A 122 5.92 -7.50 4.15
N ALA A 123 4.64 -7.80 4.38
CA ALA A 123 3.75 -6.95 5.17
C ALA A 123 4.23 -6.80 6.62
N ARG A 124 4.65 -7.92 7.25
CA ARG A 124 5.19 -7.91 8.61
C ARG A 124 6.46 -7.07 8.70
N GLU A 125 7.41 -7.30 7.80
CA GLU A 125 8.67 -6.54 7.75
C GLU A 125 8.44 -5.07 7.44
N ALA A 126 7.50 -4.76 6.54
CA ALA A 126 7.17 -3.38 6.22
C ALA A 126 6.63 -2.62 7.43
N VAL A 127 5.68 -3.22 8.16
CA VAL A 127 5.11 -2.65 9.39
C VAL A 127 6.18 -2.51 10.47
N ALA A 128 7.02 -3.53 10.66
CA ALA A 128 8.12 -3.48 11.62
C ALA A 128 9.11 -2.34 11.29
N HIS A 129 9.51 -2.23 10.02
CA HIS A 129 10.39 -1.17 9.54
C HIS A 129 9.82 0.22 9.83
N VAL A 130 8.58 0.50 9.45
CA VAL A 130 8.01 1.84 9.68
C VAL A 130 7.75 2.13 11.16
N LYS A 131 7.43 1.10 11.97
CA LYS A 131 7.30 1.23 13.43
C LYS A 131 8.64 1.46 14.12
N SER A 132 9.77 1.11 13.51
CA SER A 132 11.10 1.40 14.06
C SER A 132 11.39 2.90 14.19
N TYR A 133 10.62 3.74 13.50
CA TYR A 133 10.68 5.19 13.62
C TYR A 133 9.85 5.75 14.79
N LEU A 134 9.07 4.92 15.50
CA LEU A 134 8.34 5.36 16.68
C LEU A 134 9.32 5.79 17.78
N VAL A 135 9.06 6.94 18.38
CA VAL A 135 9.77 7.39 19.58
C VAL A 135 9.21 6.61 20.76
N LYS A 136 10.08 6.06 21.60
CA LYS A 136 9.65 5.50 22.89
C LYS A 136 9.09 6.66 23.71
N SER A 137 7.82 6.57 24.10
CA SER A 137 7.25 7.47 25.09
C SER A 137 8.17 7.46 26.31
N HIS A 138 8.81 8.58 26.64
CA HIS A 138 9.35 8.73 27.98
C HIS A 138 8.15 8.77 28.93
N PRO A 139 8.12 7.94 29.98
CA PRO A 139 7.11 8.05 31.04
C PRO A 139 7.18 9.42 31.72
#